data_AF-A0A958V8J3-F1
#
_entry.id   AF-A0A958V8J3-F1
#
_cell.length_a   1.000
_cell.length_b   1.000
_cell.length_c   1.000
_cell.angle_alpha   90.00
_cell.angle_beta   90.00
_cell.angle_gamma   90.00
#
_symmetry.space_group_name_H-M   'P 1'
#
loop_
_entity.id
_entity.type
_entity.pdbx_description
1 polymer ?
#
loop_
_entity_poly.entity_id
_entity_poly.type
_entity_poly.pdbx_seq_one_letter_code
_entity_poly.pdbx_strand_id
1 'polypeptide(L)'
;MKSRTIYIFIILSLLHLKFFGQVSVSGIILSGVNQQPLNDVSIRINLSGAATDENGAFFFEYKPKPKDSLVKIEFAALGYITVDFILDITRQQQYNFKLTLAPYNGIDRNMALNDIKNGNVKILLSGGIAPVFYKADRRFSRKYKVQFIEFGCEAIAPESLTSYNSTVFDYLDKTYGKKWRKKIRKDVVGL
;
A
#
# COMPACT_ATOMS: atom_id res chain seq x y z
N MET A 1 42.05 -8.93 -73.28
CA MET A 1 40.89 -8.44 -72.52
C MET A 1 40.71 -9.28 -71.26
N LYS A 2 41.01 -8.74 -70.07
CA LYS A 2 40.71 -9.39 -68.77
C LYS A 2 39.51 -8.68 -68.16
N SER A 3 38.41 -9.41 -67.98
CA SER A 3 37.20 -8.92 -67.30
C SER A 3 37.52 -8.63 -65.84
N ARG A 4 37.22 -7.42 -65.37
CA ARG A 4 37.34 -7.01 -63.96
C ARG A 4 35.98 -7.14 -63.31
N THR A 5 35.81 -8.11 -62.42
CA THR A 5 34.64 -8.24 -61.56
C THR A 5 34.70 -7.15 -60.48
N ILE A 6 33.70 -6.26 -60.46
CA ILE A 6 33.54 -5.21 -59.44
C ILE A 6 32.66 -5.78 -58.33
N TYR A 7 33.18 -5.82 -57.10
CA TYR A 7 32.40 -6.16 -55.91
C TYR A 7 31.85 -4.87 -55.31
N ILE A 8 30.53 -4.72 -55.33
CA ILE A 8 29.81 -3.62 -54.67
C ILE A 8 29.54 -4.05 -53.23
N PHE A 9 30.23 -3.44 -52.27
CA PHE A 9 29.89 -3.55 -50.85
C PHE A 9 28.71 -2.61 -50.55
N ILE A 10 27.52 -3.18 -50.42
CA ILE A 10 26.37 -2.46 -49.87
C ILE A 10 26.52 -2.50 -48.34
N ILE A 11 27.03 -1.41 -47.76
CA ILE A 11 26.97 -1.20 -46.31
C ILE A 11 25.52 -0.82 -45.99
N LEU A 12 24.73 -1.81 -45.55
CA LEU A 12 23.40 -1.59 -44.99
C LEU A 12 23.60 -0.90 -43.63
N SER A 13 23.62 0.43 -43.59
CA SER A 13 23.53 1.15 -42.32
C SER A 13 22.14 0.89 -41.75
N LEU A 14 22.04 -0.04 -40.79
CA LEU A 14 20.88 -0.20 -39.93
C LEU A 14 20.71 1.10 -39.14
N LEU A 15 19.97 2.05 -39.72
CA LEU A 15 19.30 3.09 -38.96
C LEU A 15 18.35 2.34 -38.03
N HIS A 16 18.79 2.11 -36.79
CA HIS A 16 17.88 1.74 -35.72
C HIS A 16 16.90 2.90 -35.58
N LEU A 17 15.76 2.81 -36.27
CA LEU A 17 14.56 3.49 -35.81
C LEU A 17 14.39 3.05 -34.36
N LYS A 18 14.69 3.93 -33.41
CA LYS A 18 14.20 3.79 -32.05
C LYS A 18 12.69 3.94 -32.18
N PHE A 19 12.00 2.82 -32.39
CA PHE A 19 10.61 2.72 -31.99
C PHE A 19 10.60 3.20 -30.53
N PHE A 20 9.84 4.25 -30.23
CA PHE A 20 9.44 4.53 -28.86
C PHE A 20 8.56 3.34 -28.46
N GLY A 21 9.23 2.26 -28.05
CA GLY A 21 8.60 1.05 -27.59
C GLY A 21 7.73 1.34 -26.39
N GLN A 22 6.74 0.50 -26.18
CA GLN A 22 6.01 0.49 -24.93
C GLN A 22 7.00 0.18 -23.79
N VAL A 23 6.90 0.94 -22.71
CA VAL A 23 7.60 0.66 -21.46
C VAL A 23 6.68 -0.22 -20.62
N SER A 24 7.07 -1.46 -20.38
CA SER A 24 6.34 -2.36 -19.50
C SER A 24 6.68 -2.04 -18.04
N VAL A 25 5.67 -1.93 -17.20
CA VAL A 25 5.83 -1.70 -15.76
C VAL A 25 5.03 -2.76 -15.02
N SER A 26 5.68 -3.51 -14.15
CA SER A 26 5.06 -4.58 -13.40
C SER A 26 5.59 -4.63 -11.97
N GLY A 27 4.95 -5.41 -11.12
CA GLY A 27 5.51 -5.69 -9.81
C GLY A 27 4.53 -6.31 -8.83
N ILE A 28 4.97 -6.42 -7.59
CA ILE A 28 4.18 -6.86 -6.44
C ILE A 28 4.31 -5.83 -5.32
N ILE A 29 3.18 -5.44 -4.73
CA ILE A 29 3.12 -4.53 -3.59
C ILE A 29 2.62 -5.26 -2.35
N LEU A 30 3.35 -5.09 -1.24
CA LEU A 30 3.10 -5.73 0.04
C LEU A 30 2.78 -4.70 1.13
N SER A 31 2.03 -5.14 2.14
CA SER A 31 1.70 -4.35 3.32
C SER A 31 2.88 -4.33 4.30
N GLY A 32 3.30 -3.14 4.74
CA GLY A 32 4.32 -2.98 5.78
C GLY A 32 3.88 -3.49 7.15
N VAL A 33 2.59 -3.72 7.37
CA VAL A 33 2.03 -4.17 8.64
C VAL A 33 2.20 -5.68 8.83
N ASN A 34 1.89 -6.47 7.80
CA ASN A 34 1.76 -7.93 7.90
C ASN A 34 2.46 -8.71 6.76
N GLN A 35 3.13 -8.01 5.83
CA GLN A 35 3.81 -8.56 4.65
C GLN A 35 2.89 -9.30 3.67
N GLN A 36 1.57 -9.18 3.80
CA GLN A 36 0.62 -9.72 2.85
C GLN A 36 0.52 -8.84 1.61
N PRO A 37 0.10 -9.39 0.46
CA PRO A 37 -0.14 -8.59 -0.73
C PRO A 37 -1.23 -7.54 -0.53
N LEU A 38 -1.05 -6.36 -1.12
CA LEU A 38 -2.03 -5.27 -1.08
C LEU A 38 -2.84 -5.24 -2.38
N ASN A 39 -4.16 -5.38 -2.28
CA ASN A 39 -5.07 -5.13 -3.40
C ASN A 39 -5.34 -3.62 -3.58
N ASP A 40 -5.78 -3.24 -4.77
CA ASP A 40 -6.27 -1.89 -5.09
C ASP A 40 -5.25 -0.75 -4.83
N VAL A 41 -3.96 -1.06 -4.80
CA VAL A 41 -2.90 -0.04 -4.82
C VAL A 41 -2.90 0.57 -6.21
N SER A 42 -3.03 1.88 -6.30
CA SER A 42 -2.97 2.61 -7.57
C SER A 42 -1.51 2.89 -7.93
N ILE A 43 -1.05 2.36 -9.06
CA ILE A 43 0.25 2.67 -9.66
C ILE A 43 0.03 3.55 -10.89
N ARG A 44 0.66 4.73 -10.93
CA ARG A 44 0.44 5.69 -12.04
C ARG A 44 1.72 6.33 -12.54
N ILE A 45 1.77 6.49 -13.87
CA ILE A 45 2.66 7.42 -14.58
C ILE A 45 1.73 8.35 -15.36
N ASN A 46 1.62 9.61 -14.93
CA ASN A 46 0.65 10.57 -15.46
C ASN A 46 -0.80 10.00 -15.41
N LEU A 47 -1.45 9.86 -16.56
CA LEU A 47 -2.81 9.30 -16.71
C LEU A 47 -2.83 7.79 -17.00
N SER A 48 -1.66 7.17 -17.16
CA SER A 48 -1.52 5.74 -17.41
C SER A 48 -1.19 5.02 -16.12
N GLY A 49 -1.71 3.80 -15.95
CA GLY A 49 -1.47 3.05 -14.72
C GLY A 49 -2.30 1.79 -14.63
N ALA A 50 -2.18 1.13 -13.48
CA ALA A 50 -2.98 -0.03 -13.09
C ALA A 50 -3.27 0.02 -11.59
N ALA A 51 -4.19 -0.83 -11.15
CA ALA A 51 -4.34 -1.18 -9.76
C ALA A 51 -3.73 -2.58 -9.52
N THR A 52 -3.30 -2.87 -8.30
CA THR A 52 -2.91 -4.23 -7.91
C THR A 52 -4.12 -5.15 -7.79
N ASP A 53 -3.93 -6.42 -8.14
CA ASP A 53 -4.90 -7.49 -7.91
C ASP A 53 -4.85 -8.03 -6.47
N GLU A 54 -5.62 -9.09 -6.19
CA GLU A 54 -5.65 -9.77 -4.89
C GLU A 54 -4.31 -10.37 -4.44
N ASN A 55 -3.40 -10.62 -5.37
CA ASN A 55 -2.05 -11.11 -5.11
C ASN A 55 -1.04 -9.95 -5.00
N GLY A 56 -1.53 -8.71 -4.94
CA GLY A 56 -0.73 -7.49 -4.91
C GLY A 56 0.04 -7.25 -6.20
N ALA A 57 -0.25 -7.99 -7.26
CA ALA A 57 0.46 -7.91 -8.53
C ALA A 57 -0.15 -6.84 -9.43
N PHE A 58 0.67 -6.16 -10.21
CA PHE A 58 0.21 -5.22 -11.22
C PHE A 58 1.04 -5.32 -12.49
N PHE A 59 0.43 -4.93 -13.60
CA PHE A 59 1.09 -4.78 -14.90
C PHE A 59 0.39 -3.71 -15.72
N PHE A 60 1.15 -2.84 -16.39
CA PHE A 60 0.66 -1.99 -17.46
C PHE A 60 1.77 -1.61 -18.42
N GLU A 61 1.37 -1.18 -19.61
CA GLU A 61 2.26 -0.60 -20.61
C GLU A 61 2.10 0.91 -20.63
N TYR A 62 3.20 1.61 -20.45
CA TYR A 62 3.30 3.04 -20.67
C TYR A 62 3.74 3.31 -22.11
N LYS A 63 3.08 4.24 -22.79
CA LYS A 63 3.47 4.69 -24.13
C LYS A 63 4.16 6.05 -24.03
N PRO A 64 5.49 6.12 -24.13
CA PRO A 64 6.23 7.37 -24.01
C PRO A 64 5.80 8.38 -25.07
N LYS A 65 5.63 9.63 -24.67
CA LYS A 65 5.53 10.76 -25.60
C LYS A 65 6.92 11.20 -26.02
N PRO A 66 7.10 11.92 -27.15
CA PRO A 66 8.43 12.33 -27.64
C PRO A 66 9.27 13.14 -26.66
N LYS A 67 8.66 13.77 -25.65
CA LYS A 67 9.33 14.56 -24.62
C LYS A 67 9.60 13.77 -23.32
N ASP A 68 9.12 12.54 -23.22
CA ASP A 68 9.25 11.74 -22.01
C ASP A 68 10.62 11.05 -22.03
N SER A 69 11.53 11.54 -21.18
CA SER A 69 12.81 10.88 -20.90
C SER A 69 12.87 10.42 -19.45
N LEU A 70 12.44 11.28 -18.53
CA LEU A 70 12.26 11.00 -17.12
C LEU A 70 10.78 11.09 -16.77
N VAL A 71 10.22 10.06 -16.15
CA VAL A 71 8.81 10.04 -15.75
C VAL A 71 8.68 9.72 -14.27
N LYS A 72 7.73 10.37 -13.60
CA LYS A 72 7.37 10.07 -12.22
C LYS A 72 6.40 8.90 -12.20
N ILE A 73 6.70 7.89 -11.39
CA ILE A 73 5.78 6.81 -11.05
C ILE A 73 5.35 6.95 -9.58
N GLU A 74 4.06 6.87 -9.32
CA GLU A 74 3.47 7.02 -7.98
C GLU A 74 2.73 5.74 -7.57
N PHE A 75 2.85 5.36 -6.31
CA PHE A 75 2.22 4.21 -5.67
C PHE A 75 1.39 4.71 -4.49
N ALA A 76 0.06 4.60 -4.59
CA ALA A 76 -0.87 5.14 -3.60
C ALA A 76 -1.93 4.12 -3.19
N ALA A 77 -2.18 3.99 -1.89
CA ALA A 77 -3.23 3.17 -1.33
C ALA A 77 -3.84 3.84 -0.09
N LEU A 78 -5.13 3.59 0.17
CA LEU A 78 -5.82 4.15 1.32
C LEU A 78 -5.21 3.62 2.63
N GLY A 79 -4.86 4.52 3.54
CA GLY A 79 -4.23 4.15 4.80
C GLY A 79 -2.72 3.86 4.71
N TYR A 80 -2.09 4.17 3.58
CA TYR A 80 -0.65 4.01 3.35
C TYR A 80 0.03 5.31 2.97
N ILE A 81 1.32 5.40 3.27
CA ILE A 81 2.18 6.48 2.78
C ILE A 81 2.37 6.31 1.28
N THR A 82 2.09 7.37 0.52
CA THR A 82 2.35 7.40 -0.93
C THR A 82 3.85 7.43 -1.19
N VAL A 83 4.32 6.59 -2.11
CA VAL A 83 5.72 6.49 -2.51
C VAL A 83 5.84 6.81 -4.00
N ASP A 84 6.91 7.48 -4.40
CA ASP A 84 7.18 7.77 -5.79
C ASP A 84 8.65 7.59 -6.19
N PHE A 85 8.87 7.42 -7.49
CA PHE A 85 10.20 7.30 -8.09
C PHE A 85 10.25 8.05 -9.42
N ILE A 86 11.46 8.42 -9.84
CA ILE A 86 11.73 8.92 -11.19
C ILE A 86 12.37 7.81 -12.02
N LEU A 87 11.78 7.49 -13.18
CA LEU A 87 12.25 6.45 -14.10
C LEU A 87 12.87 7.08 -15.34
N ASP A 88 14.08 6.66 -15.72
CA ASP A 88 14.70 7.00 -17.01
C ASP A 88 14.33 5.97 -18.09
N ILE A 89 13.20 6.22 -18.73
CA ILE A 89 12.59 5.33 -19.73
C ILE A 89 13.34 5.29 -21.07
N THR A 90 14.40 6.10 -21.22
CA THR A 90 15.25 6.05 -22.40
C THR A 90 16.29 4.93 -22.31
N ARG A 91 16.59 4.46 -21.10
CA ARG A 91 17.61 3.43 -20.83
C ARG A 91 17.04 2.03 -20.76
N GLN A 92 15.78 1.89 -20.38
CA GLN A 92 15.15 0.61 -20.10
C GLN A 92 13.68 0.62 -20.47
N GLN A 93 13.20 -0.48 -21.06
CA GLN A 93 11.83 -0.63 -21.54
C GLN A 93 10.97 -1.55 -20.63
N GLN A 94 11.53 -2.07 -19.55
CA GLN A 94 10.81 -2.93 -18.61
C GLN A 94 11.21 -2.61 -17.17
N TYR A 95 10.27 -2.27 -16.30
CA TYR A 95 10.52 -2.04 -14.88
C TYR A 95 9.75 -3.06 -14.05
N ASN A 96 10.44 -3.70 -13.10
CA ASN A 96 9.82 -4.65 -12.17
C ASN A 96 10.02 -4.16 -10.73
N PHE A 97 8.93 -3.96 -10.02
CA PHE A 97 8.90 -3.47 -8.64
C PHE A 97 8.56 -4.58 -7.66
N LYS A 98 9.25 -4.58 -6.52
CA LYS A 98 8.80 -5.27 -5.30
C LYS A 98 8.88 -4.27 -4.17
N LEU A 99 7.73 -3.76 -3.74
CA LEU A 99 7.65 -2.68 -2.75
C LEU A 99 6.82 -3.12 -1.54
N THR A 100 7.20 -2.60 -0.38
CA THR A 100 6.42 -2.72 0.84
C THR A 100 5.99 -1.31 1.25
N LEU A 101 4.67 -1.06 1.28
CA LEU A 101 4.14 0.26 1.66
C LEU A 101 3.97 0.36 3.18
N ALA A 102 4.50 1.43 3.77
CA ALA A 102 4.33 1.70 5.18
C ALA A 102 2.91 2.24 5.47
N PRO A 103 2.24 1.78 6.54
CA PRO A 103 0.94 2.31 6.92
C PRO A 103 1.08 3.78 7.35
N TYR A 104 0.05 4.57 7.04
CA TYR A 104 -0.10 5.92 7.57
C TYR A 104 -0.28 5.87 9.10
N ASN A 105 0.28 6.84 9.82
CA ASN A 105 0.25 6.94 11.29
C ASN A 105 0.95 5.83 12.11
N GLY A 106 1.60 4.85 11.47
CA GLY A 106 2.38 3.83 12.17
C GLY A 106 1.58 2.97 13.16
N ILE A 107 0.27 2.84 12.94
CA ILE A 107 -0.62 2.05 13.80
C ILE A 107 -0.30 0.58 13.60
N ASP A 108 0.24 -0.06 14.64
CA ASP A 108 0.67 -1.45 14.61
C ASP A 108 0.66 -2.09 16.02
N ARG A 109 1.15 -3.34 16.08
CA ARG A 109 1.37 -4.08 17.32
C ARG A 109 2.29 -3.35 18.30
N ASN A 110 3.37 -2.73 17.83
CA ASN A 110 4.36 -2.08 18.71
C ASN A 110 3.77 -0.84 19.39
N MET A 111 2.97 -0.07 18.66
CA MET A 111 2.19 1.02 19.21
C MET A 111 1.24 0.54 20.30
N ALA A 112 0.51 -0.56 20.06
CA ALA A 112 -0.39 -1.16 21.06
C ALA A 112 0.36 -1.58 22.33
N LEU A 113 1.52 -2.26 22.18
CA LEU A 113 2.35 -2.67 23.31
C LEU A 113 2.86 -1.48 24.13
N ASN A 114 3.28 -0.40 23.46
CA ASN A 114 3.71 0.83 24.12
C ASN A 114 2.57 1.52 24.87
N ASP A 115 1.39 1.60 24.26
CA ASP A 115 0.20 2.16 24.90
C ASP A 115 -0.22 1.34 26.13
N ILE A 116 -0.21 0.01 26.04
CA ILE A 116 -0.46 -0.88 27.19
C ILE A 116 0.56 -0.65 28.31
N LYS A 117 1.86 -0.59 27.97
CA LYS A 117 2.95 -0.36 28.94
C LYS A 117 2.77 0.97 29.68
N ASN A 118 2.27 1.98 28.99
CA ASN A 118 2.05 3.33 29.53
C ASN A 118 0.68 3.51 30.20
N GLY A 119 -0.15 2.46 30.28
CA GLY A 119 -1.50 2.53 30.86
C GLY A 119 -2.52 3.27 29.99
N ASN A 120 -2.17 3.57 28.74
CA ASN A 120 -3.00 4.28 27.77
C ASN A 120 -3.69 3.30 26.81
N VAL A 121 -4.36 2.27 27.35
CA VAL A 121 -4.97 1.21 26.55
C VAL A 121 -6.12 1.79 25.70
N LYS A 122 -6.01 1.69 24.37
CA LYS A 122 -7.02 2.19 23.44
C LYS A 122 -7.68 1.05 22.66
N ILE A 123 -8.87 1.31 22.17
CA ILE A 123 -9.56 0.49 21.17
C ILE A 123 -9.83 1.41 19.99
N LEU A 124 -9.25 1.06 18.85
CA LEU A 124 -9.26 1.89 17.66
C LEU A 124 -10.44 1.54 16.75
N LEU A 125 -11.10 2.55 16.21
CA LEU A 125 -12.28 2.44 15.37
C LEU A 125 -12.03 3.17 14.06
N SER A 126 -12.34 2.51 12.94
CA SER A 126 -12.62 3.21 11.70
C SER A 126 -13.96 3.93 11.86
N GLY A 127 -14.04 5.18 11.40
CA GLY A 127 -15.24 5.99 11.52
C GLY A 127 -15.81 6.36 10.16
N GLY A 128 -16.45 7.52 10.12
CA GLY A 128 -16.89 8.16 8.89
C GLY A 128 -17.25 9.61 9.16
N ILE A 129 -18.13 10.18 8.35
CA ILE A 129 -18.54 11.59 8.45
C ILE A 129 -19.28 11.88 9.76
N ALA A 130 -19.89 10.88 10.41
CA ALA A 130 -20.68 11.06 11.62
C ALA A 130 -20.26 10.06 12.72
N PRO A 131 -19.61 10.52 13.82
CA PRO A 131 -19.23 9.64 14.92
C PRO A 131 -20.45 9.14 15.69
N VAL A 132 -20.41 7.88 16.12
CA VAL A 132 -21.51 7.25 16.86
C VAL A 132 -21.17 7.10 18.35
N PHE A 133 -21.94 7.77 19.19
CA PHE A 133 -21.78 7.72 20.64
C PHE A 133 -22.69 6.68 21.29
N TYR A 134 -22.12 5.59 21.80
CA TYR A 134 -22.85 4.60 22.59
C TYR A 134 -22.70 4.86 24.09
N LYS A 135 -23.81 4.98 24.82
CA LYS A 135 -23.78 5.06 26.31
C LYS A 135 -23.09 3.84 26.94
N ALA A 136 -23.14 2.68 26.28
CA ALA A 136 -22.48 1.46 26.71
C ALA A 136 -20.94 1.60 26.70
N ASP A 137 -20.38 2.38 25.78
CA ASP A 137 -18.93 2.57 25.65
C ASP A 137 -18.35 3.22 26.90
N ARG A 138 -19.01 4.25 27.44
CA ARG A 138 -18.59 4.88 28.70
C ARG A 138 -18.52 3.87 29.85
N ARG A 139 -19.47 2.94 29.94
CA ARG A 139 -19.48 1.89 30.97
C ARG A 139 -18.37 0.87 30.72
N PHE A 140 -18.16 0.49 29.46
CA PHE A 140 -17.11 -0.43 29.04
C PHE A 140 -15.73 0.15 29.36
N SER A 141 -15.45 1.37 28.90
CA SER A 141 -14.21 2.12 29.14
C SER A 141 -13.87 2.21 30.63
N ARG A 142 -14.85 2.57 31.47
CA ARG A 142 -14.63 2.65 32.94
C ARG A 142 -14.31 1.29 33.57
N LYS A 143 -14.99 0.23 33.11
CA LYS A 143 -14.85 -1.12 33.67
C LYS A 143 -13.53 -1.78 33.26
N TYR A 144 -13.12 -1.62 32.01
CA TYR A 144 -11.95 -2.29 31.44
C TYR A 144 -10.73 -1.37 31.27
N LYS A 145 -10.83 -0.13 31.76
CA LYS A 145 -9.74 0.88 31.74
C LYS A 145 -9.19 1.12 30.33
N VAL A 146 -10.09 1.24 29.36
CA VAL A 146 -9.74 1.51 27.95
C VAL A 146 -10.40 2.79 27.43
N GLN A 147 -9.83 3.38 26.39
CA GLN A 147 -10.39 4.50 25.65
C GLN A 147 -10.78 4.06 24.23
N PHE A 148 -11.93 4.51 23.72
CA PHE A 148 -12.25 4.34 22.30
C PHE A 148 -11.74 5.56 21.52
N ILE A 149 -11.02 5.31 20.43
CA ILE A 149 -10.52 6.34 19.52
C ILE A 149 -11.11 6.07 18.14
N GLU A 150 -11.85 7.03 17.61
CA GLU A 150 -12.49 6.96 16.30
C GLU A 150 -11.79 7.91 15.33
N PHE A 151 -11.30 7.38 14.22
CA PHE A 151 -10.52 8.13 13.22
C PHE A 151 -11.37 8.93 12.22
N GLY A 152 -12.70 8.84 12.30
CA GLY A 152 -13.59 9.60 11.42
C GLY A 152 -13.31 9.32 9.95
N CYS A 153 -13.09 10.39 9.17
CA CYS A 153 -12.77 10.32 7.74
C CYS A 153 -11.29 10.02 7.43
N GLU A 154 -10.43 9.86 8.43
CA GLU A 154 -9.05 9.46 8.20
C GLU A 154 -9.02 7.99 7.72
N ALA A 155 -8.41 7.78 6.55
CA ALA A 155 -8.20 6.44 6.02
C ALA A 155 -7.07 5.76 6.82
N ILE A 156 -7.42 4.70 7.55
CA ILE A 156 -6.45 3.85 8.25
C ILE A 156 -6.45 2.48 7.57
N ALA A 157 -5.27 1.91 7.38
CA ALA A 157 -5.13 0.57 6.84
C ALA A 157 -5.92 -0.45 7.71
N PRO A 158 -6.82 -1.26 7.13
CA PRO A 158 -7.64 -2.20 7.91
C PRO A 158 -6.82 -3.18 8.75
N GLU A 159 -5.68 -3.65 8.23
CA GLU A 159 -4.76 -4.52 8.95
C GLU A 159 -4.03 -3.80 10.08
N SER A 160 -3.81 -2.48 9.99
CA SER A 160 -3.24 -1.68 11.08
C SER A 160 -4.18 -1.66 12.28
N LEU A 161 -5.47 -1.36 12.06
CA LEU A 161 -6.49 -1.39 13.12
C LEU A 161 -6.60 -2.79 13.73
N THR A 162 -6.62 -3.82 12.88
CA THR A 162 -6.69 -5.22 13.31
C THR A 162 -5.48 -5.63 14.15
N SER A 163 -4.26 -5.28 13.70
CA SER A 163 -3.00 -5.60 14.37
C SER A 163 -2.92 -4.93 15.76
N TYR A 164 -3.31 -3.66 15.83
CA TYR A 164 -3.36 -2.92 17.08
C TYR A 164 -4.42 -3.50 18.05
N ASN A 165 -5.67 -3.62 17.58
CA ASN A 165 -6.79 -4.02 18.43
C ASN A 165 -6.64 -5.46 18.94
N SER A 166 -6.21 -6.40 18.09
CA SER A 166 -5.97 -7.80 18.52
C SER A 166 -4.92 -7.88 19.62
N THR A 167 -3.86 -7.06 19.55
CA THR A 167 -2.84 -6.95 20.61
C THR A 167 -3.44 -6.43 21.92
N VAL A 168 -4.34 -5.45 21.86
CA VAL A 168 -5.08 -4.96 23.03
C VAL A 168 -6.04 -6.03 23.56
N PHE A 169 -6.69 -6.79 22.69
CA PHE A 169 -7.63 -7.83 23.10
C PHE A 169 -6.94 -8.99 23.80
N ASP A 170 -5.75 -9.37 23.36
CA ASP A 170 -4.90 -10.32 24.06
C ASP A 170 -4.57 -9.84 25.47
N TYR A 171 -4.30 -8.55 25.65
CA TYR A 171 -4.10 -7.95 26.96
C TYR A 171 -5.39 -8.01 27.81
N LEU A 172 -6.53 -7.58 27.27
CA LEU A 172 -7.81 -7.59 27.99
C LEU A 172 -8.25 -9.01 28.38
N ASP A 173 -7.99 -10.00 27.53
CA ASP A 173 -8.23 -11.41 27.83
C ASP A 173 -7.39 -11.90 29.01
N LYS A 174 -6.10 -11.55 29.04
CA LYS A 174 -5.19 -11.91 30.13
C LYS A 174 -5.59 -11.23 31.44
N THR A 175 -6.03 -9.96 31.38
CA THR A 175 -6.34 -9.17 32.58
C THR A 175 -7.74 -9.41 33.13
N TYR A 176 -8.74 -9.61 32.26
CA TYR A 176 -10.16 -9.63 32.64
C TYR A 176 -10.92 -10.89 32.23
N GLY A 177 -10.27 -11.82 31.50
CA GLY A 177 -10.88 -13.00 30.91
C GLY A 177 -11.83 -12.66 29.74
N LYS A 178 -12.27 -13.67 28.99
CA LYS A 178 -12.97 -13.49 27.70
C LYS A 178 -14.40 -12.93 27.77
N LYS A 179 -14.96 -12.70 28.97
CA LYS A 179 -16.36 -12.24 29.13
C LYS A 179 -16.60 -10.81 28.59
N TRP A 180 -15.56 -9.99 28.43
CA TRP A 180 -15.67 -8.63 27.89
C TRP A 180 -16.00 -8.64 26.39
N ARG A 181 -15.58 -9.65 25.63
CA ARG A 181 -15.80 -9.77 24.17
C ARG A 181 -17.28 -9.75 23.78
N LYS A 182 -18.17 -10.19 24.68
CA LYS A 182 -19.63 -10.12 24.46
C LYS A 182 -20.23 -8.73 24.68
N LYS A 183 -19.46 -7.80 25.29
CA LYS A 183 -19.94 -6.50 25.77
C LYS A 183 -19.39 -5.32 24.98
N ILE A 184 -18.26 -5.49 24.31
CA ILE A 184 -17.72 -4.49 23.39
C ILE A 184 -18.67 -4.32 22.19
N ARG A 185 -18.68 -3.12 21.61
CA ARG A 185 -19.42 -2.82 20.38
C ARG A 185 -18.97 -3.73 19.23
N LYS A 186 -19.87 -3.98 18.27
CA LYS A 186 -19.73 -5.04 17.26
C LYS A 186 -18.97 -4.65 16.01
N ASP A 187 -18.79 -3.36 15.81
CA ASP A 187 -18.06 -2.72 14.74
C ASP A 187 -16.56 -2.55 15.04
N VAL A 188 -16.08 -3.02 16.20
CA VAL A 188 -14.63 -3.10 16.45
C VAL A 188 -14.02 -4.27 15.70
N VAL A 189 -12.97 -3.99 14.93
CA VAL A 189 -12.18 -5.00 14.21
C VAL A 189 -11.12 -5.65 15.10
N GLY A 190 -10.72 -6.89 14.77
CA GLY A 190 -9.63 -7.63 15.41
C GLY A 190 -10.03 -8.63 16.49
N LEU A 191 -11.33 -8.88 16.67
CA LEU A 191 -11.90 -9.81 17.67
C LEU A 191 -11.90 -11.28 17.24
#